data_AF-A0A7K9M888-F1
#
_entry.id   AF-A0A7K9M888-F1
#
_cell.length_a   1.000
_cell.length_b   1.000
_cell.length_c   1.000
_cell.angle_alpha   90.00
_cell.angle_beta   90.00
_cell.angle_gamma   90.00
#
_symmetry.space_group_name_H-M   'P 1'
#
loop_
_entity.id
_entity.type
_entity.pdbx_description
1 polymer ?
#
loop_
_entity_poly.entity_id
_entity_poly.type
_entity_poly.pdbx_seq_one_letter_code
_entity_poly.pdbx_strand_id
1 'polypeptide(L)' 'CDLQGLWRNELGSNMTLLALDMAGTFSGSYYTTMAATNKQILVSPLQGAQ' A
#
# COMPACT_ATOMS: atom_id res chain seq x y z
N CYS A 1 0.20 -16.91 -4.30
CA CYS A 1 -0.33 -15.97 -3.30
C CYS A 1 -0.81 -14.74 -4.03
N ASP A 2 -2.07 -14.39 -3.86
CA ASP A 2 -2.66 -13.16 -4.39
C ASP A 2 -2.36 -11.99 -3.44
N LEU A 3 -1.88 -10.87 -3.97
CA LEU A 3 -1.58 -9.67 -3.20
C LEU A 3 -2.80 -8.77 -3.01
N GLN A 4 -3.90 -8.99 -3.76
CA GLN A 4 -5.12 -8.21 -3.62
C GLN A 4 -5.65 -8.25 -2.17
N GLY A 5 -6.03 -7.08 -1.65
CA GLY A 5 -6.76 -6.98 -0.39
C GLY A 5 -6.19 -5.96 0.58
N LEU A 6 -6.58 -6.13 1.85
CA LEU A 6 -6.22 -5.28 2.96
C LEU A 6 -5.07 -5.91 3.75
N TRP A 7 -4.02 -5.13 3.97
CA TRP A 7 -2.82 -5.55 4.67
C TRP A 7 -2.50 -4.58 5.80
N ARG A 8 -1.89 -5.13 6.84
CA ARG A 8 -1.35 -4.36 7.96
C ARG A 8 0.04 -4.87 8.29
N ASN A 9 1.00 -3.97 8.47
CA ASN A 9 2.34 -4.34 8.91
C ASN A 9 2.46 -4.28 10.45
N GLU A 10 3.60 -4.72 10.99
CA GLU A 10 3.87 -4.75 12.43
C GLU A 10 3.90 -3.35 13.09
N LEU A 11 4.15 -2.30 12.31
CA LEU A 11 4.10 -0.91 12.77
C LEU A 11 2.68 -0.34 12.77
N GLY A 12 1.72 -1.13 12.31
CA GLY A 12 0.31 -0.78 12.24
C GLY A 12 -0.11 0.03 11.02
N SER A 13 0.77 0.24 10.04
CA SER A 13 0.44 0.89 8.77
C SER A 13 -0.49 -0.01 7.95
N ASN A 14 -1.44 0.61 7.27
CA ASN A 14 -2.43 -0.09 6.44
C ASN A 14 -2.10 0.08 4.96
N MET A 15 -2.34 -0.97 4.19
CA MET A 15 -2.21 -0.99 2.75
C MET A 15 -3.44 -1.63 2.11
N THR A 16 -3.88 -1.09 0.98
CA THR A 16 -4.94 -1.67 0.15
C THR A 16 -4.39 -1.88 -1.24
N LEU A 17 -4.41 -3.13 -1.72
CA LEU A 17 -3.97 -3.49 -3.07
C LEU A 17 -5.17 -3.89 -3.91
N LEU A 18 -5.26 -3.32 -5.12
CA LEU A 18 -6.23 -3.70 -6.13
C LEU A 18 -5.82 -5.02 -6.80
N ALA A 19 -6.71 -5.56 -7.63
CA ALA A 19 -6.39 -6.72 -8.45
C ALA A 19 -5.16 -6.44 -9.33
N LEU A 20 -4.34 -7.46 -9.55
CA LEU A 20 -3.28 -7.42 -10.55
C LEU A 20 -3.91 -7.37 -11.95
N ASP A 21 -3.28 -6.63 -12.85
CA ASP A 21 -3.59 -6.69 -14.28
C ASP A 21 -2.93 -7.91 -14.96
N MET A 22 -3.17 -8.06 -16.27
CA MET A 22 -2.62 -9.17 -17.05
C MET A 22 -1.09 -9.16 -17.16
N ALA A 23 -0.44 -8.03 -16.88
CA ALA A 23 1.01 -7.89 -16.86
C ALA A 23 1.60 -8.10 -15.45
N GLY A 24 0.77 -8.45 -14.46
CA GLY A 24 1.19 -8.61 -13.06
C GLY A 24 1.38 -7.28 -12.33
N THR A 25 0.98 -6.14 -12.93
CA THR A 25 1.06 -4.82 -12.30
C THR A 25 -0.11 -4.62 -11.36
N PHE A 26 0.12 -3.99 -10.22
CA PHE A 26 -0.93 -3.60 -9.28
C PHE A 26 -0.80 -2.14 -8.86
N SER A 27 -1.94 -1.58 -8.47
CA SER A 27 -2.04 -0.27 -7.84
C SER A 27 -2.69 -0.40 -6.46
N GLY A 28 -2.48 0.59 -5.62
CA GLY A 28 -3.05 0.59 -4.27
C GLY A 28 -2.83 1.89 -3.54
N SER A 29 -3.11 1.85 -2.24
CA SER A 29 -2.89 2.95 -1.32
C SER A 29 -2.20 2.48 -0.06
N TYR A 30 -1.33 3.33 0.47
CA TYR A 30 -0.63 3.12 1.74
C TYR A 30 -0.96 4.25 2.71
N TYR A 31 -1.31 3.89 3.94
CA TYR A 31 -1.51 4.83 5.04
C TYR A 31 -0.53 4.47 6.16
N THR A 32 0.56 5.24 6.22
CA THR A 32 1.60 5.02 7.23
C THR A 32 1.15 5.53 8.60
N THR A 33 1.54 4.85 9.68
CA THR A 33 1.34 5.36 11.04
C THR A 33 2.45 6.32 11.47
N MET A 34 3.59 6.31 10.78
CA MET A 34 4.80 7.03 11.16
C MET A 34 5.53 7.59 9.93
N ALA A 35 6.20 8.73 10.08
CA ALA A 35 7.03 9.34 9.05
C ALA A 35 8.31 9.93 9.66
N ALA A 36 9.40 9.94 8.90
CA ALA A 36 10.67 10.56 9.32
C ALA A 36 10.66 12.10 9.27
N THR A 37 9.53 12.70 8.88
CA THR A 37 9.36 14.16 8.75
C THR A 37 8.15 14.62 9.56
N ASN A 38 8.17 15.87 10.03
CA ASN A 38 7.05 16.49 10.75
C ASN A 38 5.91 16.97 9.82
N LYS A 39 5.77 16.37 8.63
CA LYS A 39 4.68 16.67 7.72
C LYS A 39 3.44 15.87 8.11
N GLN A 40 2.26 16.41 7.80
CA GLN A 40 1.01 15.70 7.97
C GLN A 40 1.04 14.39 7.18
N ILE A 41 0.71 13.28 7.84
CA ILE A 41 0.54 11.98 7.21
C ILE A 41 -0.76 12.00 6.41
N LEU A 42 -0.67 11.62 5.14
CA LEU A 42 -1.79 11.49 4.22
C LEU A 42 -1.72 10.12 3.53
N VAL A 43 -2.86 9.62 3.07
CA VAL A 43 -2.91 8.43 2.21
C VAL A 43 -2.10 8.70 0.94
N SER A 44 -1.22 7.77 0.60
CA SER A 44 -0.35 7.88 -0.57
C SER A 44 -0.62 6.75 -1.55
N PRO A 45 -0.69 7.01 -2.87
CA PRO A 45 -0.81 5.95 -3.87
C PRO A 45 0.48 5.13 -3.94
N LEU A 46 0.35 3.85 -4.26
CA LEU A 46 1.48 2.96 -4.56
C LEU A 46 1.21 2.17 -5.85
N GLN A 47 2.28 1.81 -6.54
CA GLN A 47 2.26 0.96 -7.73
C GLN A 47 3.41 -0.04 -7.64
N GLY A 48 3.21 -1.25 -8.16
CA GLY A 48 4.21 -2.32 -8.19
C GLY A 48 3.87 -3.40 -9.19
N ALA A 49 4.71 -4.44 -9.29
CA ALA A 49 4.48 -5.62 -10.12
C ALA A 49 4.91 -6.89 -9.37
N GLN A 50 4.30 -8.03 -9.69
CA GLN A 50 4.57 -9.35 -9.10
C GLN A 50 5.10 -10.35 -10.14
#